data_AF-A0AAD7CLG8-F1
#
_entry.id   AF-A0AAD7CLG8-F1
#
_cell.length_a   1.000
_cell.length_b   1.000
_cell.length_c   1.000
_cell.angle_alpha   90.00
_cell.angle_beta   90.00
_cell.angle_gamma   90.00
#
_symmetry.space_group_name_H-M   'P 1'
#
loop_
_entity.id
_entity.type
_entity.pdbx_description
1 polymer ?
#
loop_
_entity_poly.entity_id
_entity_poly.type
_entity_poly.pdbx_seq_one_letter_code
_entity_poly.pdbx_strand_id
1 'polypeptide(L)'
;MVYVRSRKFCCCLPVRFGVFVMSVAALLGGGLVAIAAWIQIAHLSENPLANNDKISLYIVAAMFTILALVGAFGLIGALARKPNLVSIFGGMLNVHLGLSVLTGAFAIYSLFKQSTDQLNNALAQCISDTALNGSTEEHIVDACKTAINVAKGVVVAAYVVSWLVELYGCFIVHNYVRQLHEEKDAEHMNTPIAAPMGAAYAVPVPSYAFTQPVQSYGNKV
;
A
#
# COMPACT_ATOMS: atom_id res chain seq x y z
N MET A 1 14.45 -25.05 -22.18
CA MET A 1 14.43 -23.90 -21.25
C MET A 1 13.08 -23.23 -21.39
N VAL A 2 12.22 -23.33 -20.38
CA VAL A 2 10.94 -22.59 -20.36
C VAL A 2 11.26 -21.11 -20.19
N TYR A 3 10.96 -20.30 -21.21
CA TYR A 3 11.18 -18.85 -21.18
C TYR A 3 10.04 -18.21 -20.38
N VAL A 4 10.26 -17.94 -19.10
CA VAL A 4 9.30 -17.18 -18.28
C VAL A 4 9.40 -15.71 -18.69
N ARG A 5 8.35 -15.20 -19.34
CA ARG A 5 8.30 -13.81 -19.79
C ARG A 5 8.31 -12.88 -18.57
N SER A 6 9.46 -12.30 -18.25
CA SER A 6 9.59 -11.27 -17.22
C SER A 6 8.63 -10.11 -17.53
N ARG A 7 7.57 -9.97 -16.73
CA ARG A 7 6.61 -8.86 -16.87
C ARG A 7 7.23 -7.61 -16.28
N LYS A 8 7.70 -6.72 -17.16
CA LYS A 8 8.25 -5.40 -16.80
C LYS A 8 7.09 -4.43 -16.60
N PHE A 9 7.04 -3.75 -15.45
CA PHE A 9 6.15 -2.60 -15.24
C PHE A 9 6.94 -1.31 -15.43
N CYS A 10 6.38 -0.35 -16.19
CA CYS A 10 6.96 0.96 -16.53
C CYS A 10 8.45 0.91 -16.95
N CYS A 11 8.67 0.46 -18.19
CA CYS A 11 9.91 0.59 -18.97
C CYS A 11 11.16 -0.21 -18.54
N CYS A 12 11.44 -0.47 -17.26
CA CYS A 12 12.56 -1.35 -16.84
C CYS A 12 12.51 -1.84 -15.39
N LEU A 13 11.54 -1.38 -14.59
CA LEU A 13 11.59 -1.53 -13.15
C LEU A 13 11.04 -2.89 -12.70
N PRO A 14 11.80 -3.70 -11.95
CA PRO A 14 11.33 -4.98 -11.46
C PRO A 14 10.19 -4.74 -10.46
N VAL A 15 9.06 -5.44 -10.64
CA VAL A 15 7.88 -5.40 -9.75
C VAL A 15 8.28 -5.61 -8.28
N ARG A 16 9.36 -6.38 -8.05
CA ARG A 16 9.97 -6.61 -6.73
C ARG A 16 10.44 -5.32 -6.02
N PHE A 17 10.98 -4.35 -6.77
CA PHE A 17 11.42 -3.08 -6.19
C PHE A 17 10.23 -2.20 -5.81
N GLY A 18 9.14 -2.24 -6.57
CA GLY A 18 7.90 -1.53 -6.24
C GLY A 18 7.34 -1.97 -4.89
N VAL A 19 7.23 -3.29 -4.65
CA VAL A 19 6.77 -3.81 -3.35
C VAL A 19 7.71 -3.40 -2.22
N PHE A 20 9.03 -3.50 -2.43
CA PHE A 20 10.03 -3.11 -1.44
C PHE A 20 9.90 -1.62 -1.04
N VAL A 21 9.85 -0.71 -2.01
CA VAL A 21 9.73 0.73 -1.75
C VAL A 21 8.42 1.06 -1.05
N MET A 22 7.31 0.46 -1.50
CA MET A 22 5.99 0.67 -0.87
C MET A 22 5.96 0.16 0.58
N SER A 23 6.58 -0.99 0.86
CA SER A 23 6.67 -1.54 2.22
C SER A 23 7.54 -0.68 3.14
N VAL A 24 8.66 -0.15 2.65
CA VAL A 24 9.51 0.78 3.42
C VAL A 24 8.76 2.09 3.68
N ALA A 25 8.07 2.64 2.67
CA ALA A 25 7.27 3.85 2.82
C ALA A 25 6.13 3.65 3.83
N ALA A 26 5.41 2.53 3.77
CA ALA A 26 4.36 2.19 4.71
C ALA A 26 4.90 1.99 6.14
N LEU A 27 6.05 1.33 6.28
CA LEU A 27 6.67 1.10 7.59
C LEU A 27 7.17 2.40 8.23
N LEU A 28 7.89 3.23 7.47
CA LEU A 28 8.44 4.50 7.97
C LEU A 28 7.34 5.55 8.14
N GLY A 29 6.52 5.75 7.12
CA GLY A 29 5.40 6.69 7.17
C GLY A 29 4.39 6.31 8.24
N GLY A 30 3.97 5.05 8.27
CA GLY A 30 3.06 4.54 9.28
C GLY A 30 3.67 4.54 10.69
N GLY A 31 4.93 4.13 10.82
CA GLY A 31 5.63 4.07 12.09
C GLY A 31 5.85 5.45 12.72
N LEU A 32 6.33 6.42 11.94
CA LEU A 32 6.57 7.78 12.43
C LEU A 32 5.26 8.45 12.89
N VAL A 33 4.20 8.34 12.09
CA VAL A 33 2.89 8.91 12.44
C VAL A 33 2.29 8.20 13.66
N ALA A 34 2.40 6.87 13.73
CA ALA A 34 1.95 6.11 14.89
C ALA A 34 2.68 6.52 16.17
N ILE A 35 4.01 6.66 16.13
CA ILE A 35 4.81 7.10 17.29
C ILE A 35 4.35 8.49 17.75
N ALA A 36 4.21 9.44 16.81
CA ALA A 36 3.74 10.78 17.12
C ALA A 36 2.33 10.76 17.76
N ALA A 37 1.41 9.96 17.22
CA ALA A 37 0.05 9.84 17.74
C ALA A 37 0.04 9.21 19.16
N TRP A 38 0.86 8.19 19.42
CA TRP A 38 0.97 7.60 20.76
C TRP A 38 1.59 8.55 21.78
N ILE A 39 2.57 9.37 21.38
CA ILE A 39 3.13 10.43 22.22
C ILE A 39 2.03 11.44 22.58
N GLN A 40 1.21 11.88 21.61
CA GLN A 40 0.09 12.78 21.88
C GLN A 40 -0.94 12.17 22.84
N ILE A 41 -1.24 10.87 22.70
CA ILE A 41 -2.11 10.14 23.63
C ILE A 41 -1.50 10.10 25.04
N ALA A 42 -0.18 9.93 25.16
CA ALA A 42 0.51 9.92 26.45
C ALA A 42 0.44 11.28 27.17
N HIS A 43 0.49 12.39 26.43
CA HIS A 43 0.34 13.74 26.99
C HIS A 43 -1.12 14.13 27.30
N LEU A 44 -2.09 13.30 26.93
CA LEU A 44 -3.51 13.56 27.16
C LEU A 44 -3.92 13.54 28.64
N SER A 45 -3.08 12.95 29.51
CA SER A 45 -3.27 12.96 30.97
C SER A 45 -3.04 14.34 31.59
N GLU A 46 -2.20 15.17 30.97
CA GLU A 46 -1.86 16.52 31.45
C GLU A 46 -2.85 17.57 30.93
N ASN A 47 -3.38 17.38 29.72
CA ASN A 47 -4.35 18.29 29.10
C ASN A 47 -5.51 17.48 28.49
N PRO A 48 -6.64 17.31 29.22
CA PRO A 48 -7.74 16.49 28.75
C PRO A 48 -8.44 17.15 27.55
N LEU A 49 -8.38 16.48 26.40
CA LEU A 49 -9.16 16.85 25.21
C LEU A 49 -10.63 16.42 25.35
N ALA A 50 -11.48 17.02 24.52
CA ALA A 50 -12.87 16.58 24.36
C ALA A 50 -12.94 15.09 23.99
N ASN A 51 -13.95 14.38 24.51
CA ASN A 51 -14.08 12.93 24.34
C ASN A 51 -14.10 12.49 22.86
N ASN A 52 -14.65 13.31 21.97
CA ASN A 52 -14.72 13.01 20.54
C ASN A 52 -13.34 13.08 19.87
N ASP A 53 -12.52 14.06 20.23
CA ASP A 53 -11.18 14.24 19.68
C ASP A 53 -10.24 13.16 20.21
N LYS A 54 -10.43 12.75 21.47
CA LYS A 54 -9.74 11.60 22.06
C LYS A 54 -10.00 10.32 21.28
N ILE A 55 -11.27 10.02 20.96
CA ILE A 55 -11.62 8.81 20.19
C ILE A 55 -10.99 8.85 18.79
N SER A 56 -11.03 10.01 18.11
CA SER A 56 -10.42 10.17 16.79
C SER A 56 -8.90 9.92 16.84
N LEU A 57 -8.22 10.44 17.87
CA LEU A 57 -6.78 10.25 18.05
C LEU A 57 -6.40 8.77 18.23
N TYR A 58 -7.18 8.01 19.00
CA TYR A 58 -6.98 6.56 19.12
C TYR A 58 -7.19 5.81 17.81
N ILE A 59 -8.20 6.18 17.02
CA ILE A 59 -8.47 5.55 15.72
C ILE A 59 -7.30 5.81 14.76
N VAL A 60 -6.80 7.05 14.70
CA VAL A 60 -5.64 7.42 13.88
C VAL A 60 -4.40 6.66 14.31
N ALA A 61 -4.09 6.61 15.61
CA ALA A 61 -2.97 5.84 16.14
C ALA A 61 -3.08 4.35 15.77
N ALA A 62 -4.26 3.76 15.90
CA ALA A 62 -4.50 2.36 15.55
C ALA A 62 -4.39 2.08 14.05
N MET A 63 -4.87 2.97 13.17
CA MET A 63 -4.73 2.78 11.72
C MET A 63 -3.27 2.84 11.28
N PHE A 64 -2.51 3.82 11.75
CA PHE A 64 -1.11 3.96 11.37
C PHE A 64 -0.20 2.86 11.97
N THR A 65 -0.53 2.30 13.13
CA THR A 65 0.17 1.10 13.62
C THR A 65 -0.12 -0.12 12.75
N ILE A 66 -1.37 -0.32 12.33
CA ILE A 66 -1.71 -1.39 11.39
C ILE A 66 -0.96 -1.19 10.08
N LEU A 67 -0.90 0.03 9.54
CA LEU A 67 -0.15 0.34 8.33
C LEU A 67 1.35 0.03 8.49
N ALA A 68 1.94 0.35 9.65
CA ALA A 68 3.33 0.01 9.95
C ALA A 68 3.56 -1.51 9.99
N LEU A 69 2.64 -2.26 10.61
CA LEU A 69 2.69 -3.73 10.63
C LEU A 69 2.56 -4.31 9.21
N VAL A 70 1.62 -3.81 8.41
CA VAL A 70 1.46 -4.19 6.99
C VAL A 70 2.75 -3.90 6.22
N GLY A 71 3.39 -2.75 6.45
CA GLY A 71 4.70 -2.41 5.90
C GLY A 71 5.79 -3.42 6.29
N ALA A 72 5.84 -3.83 7.57
CA ALA A 72 6.78 -4.85 8.04
C ALA A 72 6.55 -6.21 7.36
N PHE A 73 5.29 -6.67 7.27
CA PHE A 73 4.95 -7.91 6.56
C PHE A 73 5.29 -7.85 5.07
N GLY A 74 5.06 -6.72 4.43
CA GLY A 74 5.44 -6.50 3.03
C GLY A 74 6.95 -6.55 2.81
N LEU A 75 7.73 -5.99 3.73
CA LEU A 75 9.19 -6.03 3.69
C LEU A 75 9.71 -7.47 3.81
N ILE A 76 9.17 -8.24 4.76
CA ILE A 76 9.51 -9.67 4.92
C ILE A 76 9.07 -10.45 3.68
N GLY A 77 7.88 -10.17 3.13
CA GLY A 77 7.36 -10.77 1.90
C GLY A 77 8.24 -10.54 0.68
N ALA A 78 8.75 -9.31 0.53
CA ALA A 78 9.67 -8.95 -0.54
C ALA A 78 11.01 -9.69 -0.43
N LEU A 79 11.54 -9.86 0.78
CA LEU A 79 12.81 -10.56 1.03
C LEU A 79 12.68 -12.09 0.92
N ALA A 80 11.59 -12.67 1.44
CA ALA A 80 11.43 -14.12 1.54
C ALA A 80 11.11 -14.82 0.21
N ARG A 81 10.73 -14.08 -0.84
CA ARG A 81 10.34 -14.61 -2.16
C ARG A 81 9.29 -15.74 -2.10
N LYS A 82 8.41 -15.73 -1.10
CA LYS A 82 7.32 -16.72 -0.95
C LYS A 82 5.99 -16.15 -1.44
N PRO A 83 5.31 -16.79 -2.42
CA PRO A 83 4.08 -16.26 -3.01
C PRO A 83 2.94 -16.16 -2.00
N ASN A 84 2.85 -17.09 -1.05
CA ASN A 84 1.82 -17.05 -0.01
C ASN A 84 1.99 -15.82 0.90
N LEU A 85 3.23 -15.47 1.27
CA LEU A 85 3.48 -14.33 2.16
C LEU A 85 3.17 -13.01 1.47
N VAL A 86 3.52 -12.89 0.19
CA VAL A 86 3.19 -11.75 -0.66
C VAL A 86 1.68 -11.65 -0.87
N SER A 87 0.99 -12.77 -1.03
CA SER A 87 -0.48 -12.80 -1.18
C SER A 87 -1.19 -12.36 0.09
N ILE A 88 -0.71 -12.78 1.27
CA ILE A 88 -1.24 -12.33 2.56
C ILE A 88 -1.03 -10.82 2.72
N PHE A 89 0.15 -10.30 2.37
CA PHE A 89 0.42 -8.86 2.35
C PHE A 89 -0.57 -8.10 1.46
N GLY A 90 -0.84 -8.59 0.25
CA GLY A 90 -1.86 -8.01 -0.63
C GLY A 90 -3.26 -8.03 -0.03
N GLY A 91 -3.63 -9.12 0.65
CA GLY A 91 -4.89 -9.22 1.39
C GLY A 91 -4.98 -8.20 2.52
N MET A 92 -3.92 -8.05 3.32
CA MET A 92 -3.86 -7.06 4.42
C MET A 92 -3.94 -5.62 3.90
N LEU A 93 -3.24 -5.30 2.80
CA LEU A 93 -3.37 -3.99 2.14
C LEU A 93 -4.79 -3.72 1.68
N ASN A 94 -5.48 -4.72 1.13
CA ASN A 94 -6.85 -4.54 0.67
C ASN A 94 -7.83 -4.31 1.85
N VAL A 95 -7.64 -5.03 2.96
CA VAL A 95 -8.42 -4.81 4.19
C VAL A 95 -8.13 -3.43 4.78
N HIS A 96 -6.85 -3.02 4.82
CA HIS A 96 -6.44 -1.69 5.29
C HIS A 96 -7.06 -0.59 4.43
N LEU A 97 -6.98 -0.70 3.10
CA LEU A 97 -7.61 0.23 2.17
C LEU A 97 -9.11 0.32 2.40
N GLY A 98 -9.82 -0.81 2.54
CA GLY A 98 -11.25 -0.80 2.82
C GLY A 98 -11.60 -0.07 4.11
N LEU A 99 -10.85 -0.34 5.19
CA LEU A 99 -11.05 0.31 6.48
C LEU A 99 -10.69 1.81 6.42
N SER A 100 -9.60 2.16 5.74
CA SER A 100 -9.15 3.54 5.50
C SER A 100 -10.16 4.35 4.70
N VAL A 101 -10.77 3.77 3.67
CA VAL A 101 -11.83 4.42 2.89
C VAL A 101 -13.08 4.64 3.74
N LEU A 102 -13.53 3.64 4.51
CA LEU A 102 -14.71 3.77 5.37
C LEU A 102 -14.52 4.85 6.44
N THR A 103 -13.40 4.76 7.17
CA THR A 103 -13.06 5.71 8.25
C THR A 103 -12.77 7.10 7.70
N GLY A 104 -12.04 7.22 6.60
CA GLY A 104 -11.73 8.50 5.97
C GLY A 104 -12.96 9.15 5.33
N ALA A 105 -13.87 8.39 4.71
CA ALA A 105 -15.15 8.92 4.23
C ALA A 105 -16.00 9.47 5.40
N PHE A 106 -16.05 8.75 6.52
CA PHE A 106 -16.70 9.24 7.74
C PHE A 106 -16.02 10.49 8.30
N ALA A 107 -14.69 10.53 8.33
CA ALA A 107 -13.92 11.68 8.80
C ALA A 107 -14.11 12.92 7.90
N ILE A 108 -14.14 12.73 6.57
CA ILE A 108 -14.44 13.80 5.63
C ILE A 108 -15.86 14.31 5.86
N TYR A 109 -16.84 13.41 6.01
CA TYR A 109 -18.22 13.77 6.32
C TYR A 109 -18.34 14.57 7.62
N SER A 110 -17.68 14.13 8.70
CA SER A 110 -17.70 14.83 9.99
C SER A 110 -16.99 16.18 9.91
N LEU A 111 -15.91 16.29 9.13
CA LEU A 111 -15.16 17.53 8.92
C LEU A 111 -15.99 18.60 8.19
N PHE A 112 -16.83 18.20 7.23
CA PHE A 112 -17.75 19.11 6.54
C PHE A 112 -19.04 19.37 7.30
N LYS A 113 -19.48 18.44 8.15
CA LYS A 113 -20.68 18.58 8.99
C LYS A 113 -20.39 19.11 10.40
N GLN A 114 -19.14 19.49 10.67
CA GLN A 114 -18.68 20.00 11.95
C GLN A 114 -19.64 21.07 12.49
N SER A 115 -20.11 20.89 13.72
CA SER A 115 -21.07 21.82 14.34
C SER A 115 -20.44 23.20 14.52
N THR A 116 -21.28 24.24 14.56
CA THR A 116 -20.85 25.62 14.78
C THR A 116 -19.97 25.75 16.03
N ASP A 117 -20.25 24.97 17.07
CA ASP A 117 -19.48 24.95 18.32
C ASP A 117 -18.04 24.44 18.12
N GLN A 118 -17.85 23.36 17.36
CA GLN A 118 -16.52 22.85 17.06
C GLN A 118 -15.74 23.80 16.13
N LEU A 119 -16.43 24.46 15.20
CA LEU A 119 -15.80 25.48 14.35
C LEU A 119 -15.37 26.70 15.19
N ASN A 120 -16.22 27.14 16.12
CA ASN A 120 -15.93 28.26 17.02
C ASN A 120 -14.76 27.95 17.95
N ASN A 121 -14.66 26.72 18.47
CA ASN A 121 -13.52 26.28 19.27
C ASN A 121 -12.20 26.28 18.48
N ALA A 122 -12.22 25.75 17.24
CA ALA A 122 -11.05 25.77 16.36
C ALA A 122 -10.65 27.21 15.98
N LEU A 123 -11.63 28.08 15.75
CA LEU A 123 -11.41 29.49 15.47
C LEU A 123 -10.82 30.21 16.69
N ALA A 124 -11.34 29.96 17.90
CA ALA A 124 -10.84 30.54 19.14
C ALA A 124 -9.39 30.11 19.42
N GLN A 125 -9.06 28.85 19.18
CA GLN A 125 -7.67 28.36 19.28
C GLN A 125 -6.76 29.08 18.27
N CYS A 126 -7.19 29.19 17.00
CA CYS A 126 -6.42 29.90 15.98
C CYS A 126 -6.19 31.38 16.34
N ILE A 127 -7.22 32.07 16.83
CA ILE A 127 -7.11 33.47 17.27
C ILE A 127 -6.13 33.57 18.44
N SER A 128 -6.21 32.67 19.43
CA SER A 128 -5.31 32.69 20.58
C SER A 128 -3.83 32.51 20.22
N ASP A 129 -3.55 31.68 19.22
CA ASP A 129 -2.20 31.42 18.71
C ASP A 129 -1.69 32.60 17.86
N THR A 130 -2.59 33.24 17.10
CA THR A 130 -2.25 34.34 16.19
C THR A 130 -2.17 35.70 16.88
N ALA A 131 -2.95 35.93 17.94
CA ALA A 131 -3.00 37.18 18.69
C ALA A 131 -1.67 37.53 19.39
N LEU A 132 -0.80 36.54 19.61
CA LEU A 132 0.58 36.73 20.06
C LEU A 132 1.42 37.58 19.08
N ASN A 133 0.98 37.73 17.82
CA ASN A 133 1.67 38.48 16.77
C ASN A 133 1.16 39.92 16.54
N GLY A 134 0.27 40.43 17.39
CA GLY A 134 -0.05 41.87 17.46
C GLY A 134 -0.83 42.46 16.27
N SER A 135 -1.57 41.67 15.51
CA SER A 135 -2.36 42.11 14.35
C SER A 135 -3.80 42.55 14.70
N THR A 136 -4.45 43.27 13.78
CA THR A 136 -5.82 43.80 13.90
C THR A 136 -6.87 42.66 13.92
N GLU A 137 -7.82 42.71 14.85
CA GLU A 137 -8.78 41.61 15.13
C GLU A 137 -9.55 41.09 13.91
N GLU A 138 -9.98 41.97 13.00
CA GLU A 138 -10.79 41.58 11.83
C GLU A 138 -10.00 40.74 10.81
N HIS A 139 -8.75 41.11 10.55
CA HIS A 139 -7.87 40.38 9.62
C HIS A 139 -7.46 39.01 10.18
N ILE A 140 -7.35 38.87 11.51
CA ILE A 140 -7.01 37.60 12.16
C ILE A 140 -8.15 36.60 11.97
N VAL A 141 -9.41 37.03 12.15
CA VAL A 141 -10.56 36.14 12.04
C VAL A 141 -10.70 35.59 10.62
N ASP A 142 -10.54 36.43 9.60
CA ASP A 142 -10.63 36.00 8.20
C ASP A 142 -9.47 35.08 7.78
N ALA A 143 -8.25 35.39 8.25
CA ALA A 143 -7.09 34.54 8.04
C ALA A 143 -7.27 33.16 8.68
N CYS A 144 -7.78 33.09 9.91
CA CYS A 144 -8.05 31.83 10.60
C CYS A 144 -9.13 30.98 9.90
N LYS A 145 -10.23 31.60 9.44
CA LYS A 145 -11.26 30.90 8.65
C LYS A 145 -10.69 30.34 7.35
N THR A 146 -9.89 31.13 6.65
CA THR A 146 -9.22 30.71 5.42
C THR A 146 -8.27 29.54 5.69
N ALA A 147 -7.46 29.63 6.75
CA ALA A 147 -6.54 28.57 7.15
C ALA A 147 -7.26 27.26 7.47
N ILE A 148 -8.37 27.31 8.22
CA ILE A 148 -9.20 26.13 8.52
C ILE A 148 -9.75 25.53 7.22
N ASN A 149 -10.28 26.33 6.30
CA ASN A 149 -10.80 25.84 5.02
C ASN A 149 -9.72 25.20 4.14
N VAL A 150 -8.52 25.81 4.09
CA VAL A 150 -7.37 25.23 3.38
C VAL A 150 -6.95 23.91 4.02
N ALA A 151 -6.88 23.85 5.36
CA ALA A 151 -6.54 22.62 6.08
C ALA A 151 -7.54 21.50 5.77
N LYS A 152 -8.85 21.78 5.71
CA LYS A 152 -9.86 20.81 5.28
C LYS A 152 -9.59 20.29 3.87
N GLY A 153 -9.25 21.18 2.94
CA GLY A 153 -8.89 20.82 1.56
C GLY A 153 -7.65 19.92 1.50
N VAL A 154 -6.60 20.25 2.26
CA VAL A 154 -5.36 19.46 2.33
C VAL A 154 -5.62 18.06 2.89
N VAL A 155 -6.42 17.94 3.96
CA VAL A 155 -6.78 16.65 4.55
C VAL A 155 -7.52 15.76 3.54
N VAL A 156 -8.50 16.31 2.82
CA VAL A 156 -9.23 15.56 1.78
C VAL A 156 -8.28 15.10 0.67
N ALA A 157 -7.42 16.00 0.18
CA ALA A 157 -6.44 15.67 -0.86
C ALA A 157 -5.47 14.56 -0.39
N ALA A 158 -4.99 14.63 0.85
CA ALA A 158 -4.12 13.63 1.45
C ALA A 158 -4.77 12.24 1.51
N TYR A 159 -6.05 12.15 1.91
CA TYR A 159 -6.78 10.87 1.90
C TYR A 159 -6.91 10.30 0.49
N VAL A 160 -7.34 11.11 -0.48
CA VAL A 160 -7.52 10.66 -1.87
C VAL A 160 -6.20 10.16 -2.46
N VAL A 161 -5.11 10.91 -2.30
CA VAL A 161 -3.78 10.50 -2.77
C VAL A 161 -3.33 9.21 -2.08
N SER A 162 -3.53 9.10 -0.76
CA SER A 162 -3.17 7.89 -0.01
C SER A 162 -3.94 6.65 -0.52
N TRP A 163 -5.24 6.76 -0.77
CA TRP A 163 -6.03 5.66 -1.32
C TRP A 163 -5.61 5.27 -2.73
N LEU A 164 -5.25 6.23 -3.59
CA LEU A 164 -4.73 5.94 -4.92
C LEU A 164 -3.39 5.19 -4.85
N VAL A 165 -2.51 5.59 -3.92
CA VAL A 165 -1.23 4.93 -3.67
C VAL A 165 -1.45 3.50 -3.16
N GLU A 166 -2.38 3.29 -2.22
CA GLU A 166 -2.73 1.96 -1.71
C GLU A 166 -3.33 1.06 -2.80
N LEU A 167 -4.26 1.58 -3.60
CA LEU A 167 -4.85 0.88 -4.76
C LEU A 167 -3.77 0.47 -5.77
N TYR A 168 -2.83 1.37 -6.05
CA TYR A 168 -1.71 1.08 -6.92
C TYR A 168 -0.81 -0.02 -6.33
N GLY A 169 -0.57 0.02 -5.01
CA GLY A 169 0.10 -1.05 -4.27
C GLY A 169 -0.59 -2.40 -4.44
N CYS A 170 -1.91 -2.48 -4.29
CA CYS A 170 -2.69 -3.70 -4.50
C CYS A 170 -2.49 -4.27 -5.91
N PHE A 171 -2.50 -3.41 -6.94
CA PHE A 171 -2.27 -3.83 -8.31
C PHE A 171 -0.86 -4.37 -8.55
N ILE A 172 0.17 -3.73 -7.97
CA ILE A 172 1.56 -4.23 -8.02
C ILE A 172 1.65 -5.61 -7.37
N VAL A 173 1.07 -5.77 -6.18
CA VAL A 173 1.14 -7.03 -5.43
C VAL A 173 0.45 -8.17 -6.19
N HIS A 174 -0.72 -7.93 -6.78
CA HIS A 174 -1.42 -8.94 -7.57
C HIS A 174 -0.57 -9.42 -8.77
N ASN A 175 0.05 -8.47 -9.48
CA ASN A 175 0.97 -8.81 -10.57
C ASN A 175 2.20 -9.58 -10.07
N TYR A 176 2.73 -9.23 -8.90
CA TYR A 176 3.88 -9.91 -8.31
C TYR A 176 3.56 -11.35 -7.89
N VAL A 177 2.43 -11.58 -7.22
CA VAL A 177 1.98 -12.92 -6.82
C VAL A 177 1.82 -13.82 -8.03
N ARG A 178 1.23 -13.30 -9.12
CA ARG A 178 1.06 -14.04 -10.37
C ARG A 178 2.40 -14.40 -11.01
N GLN A 179 3.35 -13.46 -11.05
CA GLN A 179 4.69 -13.75 -11.56
C GLN A 179 5.40 -14.82 -10.72
N LEU A 180 5.26 -14.77 -9.40
CA LEU A 180 5.93 -15.71 -8.51
C LEU A 180 5.32 -17.12 -8.59
N HIS A 181 4.02 -17.25 -8.89
CA HIS A 181 3.40 -18.54 -9.22
C HIS A 181 3.93 -19.08 -10.54
N GLU A 182 3.97 -18.26 -11.59
CA GLU A 182 4.51 -18.67 -12.90
C GLU A 182 5.98 -19.12 -12.81
N GLU A 183 6.81 -18.44 -12.02
CA GLU A 183 8.19 -18.85 -11.75
C GLU A 183 8.26 -20.22 -11.04
N LYS A 184 7.34 -20.47 -10.08
CA LYS A 184 7.29 -21.70 -9.31
C LYS A 184 6.78 -22.89 -10.12
N ASP A 185 5.76 -22.67 -10.95
CA ASP A 185 5.21 -23.69 -11.85
C ASP A 185 6.23 -24.06 -12.93
N ALA A 186 6.98 -23.08 -13.46
CA ALA A 186 8.08 -23.34 -14.39
C ALA A 186 9.24 -24.11 -13.76
N GLU A 187 9.53 -23.90 -12.47
CA GLU A 187 10.51 -24.70 -11.72
C GLU A 187 10.05 -26.16 -11.63
N HIS A 188 8.78 -26.40 -11.26
CA HIS A 188 8.21 -27.75 -11.18
C HIS A 188 8.15 -28.48 -12.54
N MET A 189 7.95 -27.75 -13.64
CA MET A 189 8.01 -28.35 -14.99
C MET A 189 9.44 -28.64 -15.49
N ASN A 190 10.47 -27.96 -14.95
CA ASN A 190 11.86 -28.21 -15.30
C ASN A 190 12.54 -29.26 -14.41
N THR A 191 11.92 -29.69 -13.31
CA THR A 191 12.35 -30.92 -12.63
C THR A 191 12.15 -32.09 -13.59
N PRO A 192 13.21 -32.77 -14.04
CA PRO A 192 13.03 -33.97 -14.85
C PRO A 192 12.23 -34.95 -14.00
N ILE A 193 11.07 -35.37 -14.52
CA ILE A 193 10.42 -36.59 -14.03
C ILE A 193 11.53 -37.64 -14.08
N ALA A 194 11.97 -38.12 -12.92
CA ALA A 194 12.76 -39.34 -12.87
C ALA A 194 11.86 -40.40 -13.51
N ALA A 195 12.10 -40.67 -14.79
CA ALA A 195 11.42 -41.72 -15.51
C ALA A 195 11.55 -42.96 -14.63
N PRO A 196 10.45 -43.67 -14.31
CA PRO A 196 10.58 -44.92 -13.57
C PRO A 196 11.55 -45.82 -14.33
N MET A 197 12.74 -46.02 -13.75
CA MET A 197 13.70 -47.02 -14.21
C MET A 197 13.01 -48.37 -14.04
N GLY A 198 12.39 -48.88 -15.11
CA GLY A 198 11.82 -50.21 -15.11
C GLY A 198 10.48 -50.32 -15.83
N ALA A 199 10.51 -50.21 -17.15
CA ALA A 199 10.01 -51.27 -18.03
C ALA A 199 10.14 -50.79 -19.48
N ALA A 200 10.97 -51.51 -20.24
CA ALA A 200 11.07 -51.36 -21.68
C ALA A 200 9.77 -51.86 -22.33
N TYR A 201 8.82 -50.96 -22.59
CA TYR A 201 7.82 -51.16 -23.64
C TYR A 201 8.24 -50.30 -24.82
N ALA A 202 8.65 -50.96 -25.91
CA ALA A 202 8.90 -50.32 -27.19
C ALA A 202 7.56 -49.76 -27.72
N VAL A 203 7.31 -48.49 -27.45
CA VAL A 203 6.22 -47.75 -28.10
C VAL A 203 6.71 -47.36 -29.50
N PRO A 204 6.00 -47.74 -30.59
CA PRO A 204 6.34 -47.25 -31.92
C PRO A 204 6.09 -45.74 -31.94
N VAL A 205 7.15 -44.94 -32.05
CA VAL A 205 7.04 -43.50 -32.16
C VAL A 205 6.60 -43.18 -33.60
N PRO A 206 5.44 -42.54 -33.85
CA PRO A 206 5.12 -42.06 -35.18
C PRO A 206 6.12 -40.97 -35.56
N SER A 207 6.89 -41.22 -36.62
CA SER A 207 7.86 -40.28 -37.15
C SER A 207 7.12 -39.11 -37.82
N TYR A 208 7.00 -37.99 -37.13
CA TYR A 208 6.56 -36.74 -37.74
C TYR A 208 7.67 -36.25 -38.67
N ALA A 209 7.40 -36.15 -39.99
CA ALA A 209 8.40 -35.84 -41.00
C ALA A 209 9.13 -34.48 -40.78
N PHE A 210 8.53 -33.56 -40.04
CA PHE A 210 9.03 -32.19 -39.86
C PHE A 210 10.09 -32.00 -38.77
N THR A 211 10.45 -33.03 -38.00
CA THR A 211 11.53 -32.94 -37.00
C THR A 211 12.89 -33.40 -37.52
N GLN A 212 12.99 -33.88 -38.77
CA GLN A 212 14.27 -34.28 -39.34
C GLN A 212 15.10 -33.05 -39.77
N PRO A 213 16.38 -32.96 -39.38
CA PRO A 213 17.24 -31.79 -39.67
C PRO A 213 17.43 -31.52 -41.17
N VAL A 214 17.27 -32.55 -42.01
CA VAL A 214 17.30 -32.46 -43.48
C VAL A 214 16.14 -31.69 -44.09
N GLN A 215 15.05 -31.44 -43.35
CA GLN A 215 13.90 -30.66 -43.83
C GLN A 215 13.81 -29.26 -43.22
N SER A 216 14.83 -28.81 -42.45
CA SER A 216 14.86 -27.42 -41.99
C SER A 216 15.13 -26.49 -43.18
N TYR A 217 14.13 -25.69 -43.53
CA TYR A 217 14.23 -24.63 -44.53
C TYR A 217 15.29 -23.62 -44.04
N GLY A 218 16.49 -23.68 -44.60
CA GLY A 218 17.56 -22.76 -44.22
C GLY A 218 18.94 -23.06 -44.79
N ASN A 219 19.19 -24.24 -45.35
CA ASN A 219 20.50 -24.55 -45.93
C ASN A 219 20.50 -24.34 -47.45
N LYS A 220 20.77 -23.10 -47.87
CA LYS A 220 21.28 -22.81 -49.22
C LYS A 220 22.60 -22.07 -49.07
N VAL A 221 23.70 -22.77 -49.36
CA VAL A 221 24.93 -22.20 -49.89
C VAL A 221 25.24 -22.97 -51.16
#